data_AF-A0A3M2DGZ8-F1
#
_entry.id   AF-A0A3M2DGZ8-F1
#
_cell.length_a   1.000
_cell.length_b   1.000
_cell.length_c   1.000
_cell.angle_alpha   90.00
_cell.angle_beta   90.00
_cell.angle_gamma   90.00
#
_symmetry.space_group_name_H-M   'P 1'
#
loop_
_entity.id
_entity.type
_entity.pdbx_description
1 polymer ?
#
loop_
_entity_poly.entity_id
_entity_poly.type
_entity_poly.pdbx_seq_one_letter_code
_entity_poly.pdbx_strand_id
1 'polypeptide(L)'
;MTGQVTGAPAGFPAFERMADGGIGLLLEGSSTNYLLSSQNFASGNWGKAGCTVAAATGITAPDGSTNCYTLTDDVTNGYHRIYQLGGPIPAGSQTAYAIVKAGTLTQCSITMYNPTDGQIALTYFDLSNGTILSTVAGSAKIKPLANGWYWCEVSGTGTVGANVYVEAVSGGSNAYTGTGTGTIHIWHAQG
;
A
#
# COMPACT_ATOMS: atom_id res chain seq x y z
N MET A 1 -4.41 35.88 -31.54
CA MET A 1 -3.81 34.54 -31.62
C MET A 1 -4.44 33.69 -30.54
N THR A 2 -5.44 32.89 -30.87
CA THR A 2 -6.03 31.92 -29.94
C THR A 2 -5.24 30.63 -30.04
N GLY A 3 -4.26 30.45 -29.13
CA GLY A 3 -3.55 29.18 -29.01
C GLY A 3 -4.50 28.15 -28.41
N GLN A 4 -4.91 27.17 -29.21
CA GLN A 4 -5.73 26.07 -28.73
C GLN A 4 -4.80 25.03 -28.11
N VAL A 5 -4.99 24.73 -26.81
CA VAL A 5 -4.24 23.66 -26.13
C VAL A 5 -4.94 22.35 -26.47
N THR A 6 -4.30 21.49 -27.26
CA THR A 6 -4.88 20.24 -27.81
C THR A 6 -4.57 19.01 -26.97
N GLY A 7 -3.88 19.16 -25.84
CA GLY A 7 -3.57 18.10 -24.89
C GLY A 7 -2.63 18.58 -23.79
N ALA A 8 -2.65 17.93 -22.63
CA ALA A 8 -1.78 18.22 -21.50
C ALA A 8 -0.93 16.98 -21.18
N PRO A 9 0.41 17.09 -21.06
CA PRO A 9 1.25 16.00 -20.56
C PRO A 9 0.89 15.60 -19.12
N ALA A 10 1.32 14.42 -18.68
CA ALA A 10 1.18 14.02 -17.27
C ALA A 10 1.78 15.08 -16.33
N GLY A 11 1.04 15.49 -15.29
CA GLY A 11 1.44 16.56 -14.36
C GLY A 11 1.03 17.98 -14.78
N PHE A 12 0.27 18.14 -15.86
CA PHE A 12 -0.38 19.40 -16.26
C PHE A 12 -1.91 19.28 -16.09
N PRO A 13 -2.65 20.40 -15.99
CA PRO A 13 -4.10 20.37 -15.85
C PRO A 13 -4.78 19.56 -16.96
N ALA A 14 -5.57 18.56 -16.60
CA ALA A 14 -6.35 17.79 -17.55
C ALA A 14 -7.63 18.54 -17.93
N PHE A 15 -8.18 18.26 -19.11
CA PHE A 15 -9.48 18.80 -19.52
C PHE A 15 -10.58 17.83 -19.08
N GLU A 16 -11.52 18.30 -18.27
CA GLU A 16 -12.72 17.54 -17.92
C GLU A 16 -13.93 18.08 -18.69
N ARG A 17 -14.75 17.19 -19.24
CA ARG A 17 -15.97 17.57 -19.94
C ARG A 17 -17.15 17.51 -18.97
N MET A 18 -17.70 18.68 -18.69
CA MET A 18 -18.75 18.87 -17.69
C MET A 18 -20.11 18.39 -18.22
N ALA A 19 -21.04 18.07 -17.31
CA ALA A 19 -22.38 17.59 -17.67
C ALA A 19 -23.22 18.61 -18.44
N ASP A 20 -22.92 19.90 -18.31
CA ASP A 20 -23.54 21.01 -19.04
C ASP A 20 -22.90 21.28 -20.42
N GLY A 21 -21.90 20.47 -20.83
CA GLY A 21 -21.18 20.63 -22.08
C GLY A 21 -19.99 21.59 -22.02
N GLY A 22 -19.68 22.17 -20.86
CA GLY A 22 -18.46 22.96 -20.64
C GLY A 22 -17.18 22.12 -20.61
N ILE A 23 -16.03 22.78 -20.79
CA ILE A 23 -14.70 22.18 -20.58
C ILE A 23 -14.09 22.84 -19.34
N GLY A 24 -13.90 22.05 -18.28
CA GLY A 24 -13.22 22.44 -17.06
C GLY A 24 -11.73 22.06 -17.08
N LEU A 25 -10.95 22.69 -16.22
CA LEU A 25 -9.58 22.28 -15.92
C LEU A 25 -9.58 21.45 -14.63
N LEU A 26 -9.16 20.19 -14.71
CA LEU A 26 -8.87 19.36 -13.56
C LEU A 26 -7.41 19.62 -13.15
N LEU A 27 -7.22 20.37 -12.06
CA LEU A 27 -5.92 20.54 -11.43
C LEU A 27 -5.74 19.44 -10.38
N GLU A 28 -5.21 18.31 -10.80
CA GLU A 28 -4.73 17.28 -9.88
C GLU A 28 -3.29 17.63 -9.44
N GLY A 29 -3.10 17.82 -8.13
CA GLY A 29 -1.76 18.06 -7.58
C GLY A 29 -0.85 16.86 -7.88
N SER A 30 0.40 17.11 -8.28
CA SER A 30 1.37 16.02 -8.46
C SER A 30 1.58 15.33 -7.11
N SER A 31 1.21 14.05 -7.01
CA SER A 31 1.65 13.20 -5.91
C SER A 31 3.01 12.62 -6.27
N THR A 32 3.96 12.69 -5.35
CA THR A 32 5.25 12.00 -5.47
C THR A 32 5.13 10.67 -4.76
N ASN A 33 5.43 9.58 -5.46
CA ASN A 33 5.62 8.28 -4.83
C ASN A 33 7.07 8.14 -4.39
N TYR A 34 7.28 8.03 -3.08
CA TYR A 34 8.58 7.85 -2.46
C TYR A 34 9.00 6.39 -2.34
N LEU A 35 8.06 5.44 -2.44
CA LEU A 35 8.38 4.01 -2.41
C LEU A 35 8.82 3.53 -3.80
N LEU A 36 10.01 2.92 -3.84
CA LEU A 36 10.59 2.39 -5.07
C LEU A 36 9.92 1.07 -5.48
N SER A 37 9.86 0.80 -6.79
CA SER A 37 9.35 -0.48 -7.31
C SER A 37 7.95 -0.84 -6.78
N SER A 38 7.00 0.10 -6.90
CA SER A 38 5.65 0.03 -6.33
C SER A 38 4.82 -1.21 -6.72
N GLN A 39 5.21 -1.91 -7.78
CA GLN A 39 4.55 -3.13 -8.30
C GLN A 39 5.50 -4.34 -8.39
N ASN A 40 6.76 -4.21 -7.99
CA ASN A 40 7.74 -5.30 -8.07
C ASN A 40 8.30 -5.62 -6.69
N PHE A 41 7.56 -6.44 -5.93
CA PHE A 41 7.90 -6.83 -4.57
C PHE A 41 8.96 -7.93 -4.50
N ALA A 42 9.29 -8.57 -5.63
CA ALA A 42 10.45 -9.46 -5.73
C ALA A 42 11.78 -8.68 -5.84
N SER A 43 11.75 -7.40 -6.22
CA SER A 43 12.95 -6.57 -6.31
C SER A 43 13.70 -6.46 -4.98
N GLY A 44 15.01 -6.19 -5.06
CA GLY A 44 15.87 -5.96 -3.89
C GLY A 44 15.56 -4.68 -3.12
N ASN A 45 14.74 -3.78 -3.68
CA ASN A 45 14.29 -2.56 -2.99
C ASN A 45 13.33 -2.89 -1.83
N TRP A 46 12.66 -4.04 -1.87
CA TRP A 46 11.79 -4.52 -0.80
C TRP A 46 12.52 -5.54 0.06
N GLY A 47 12.89 -5.12 1.27
CA GLY A 47 13.36 -6.03 2.31
C GLY A 47 12.27 -7.02 2.70
N LYS A 48 12.66 -8.23 3.10
CA LYS A 48 11.77 -9.33 3.46
C LYS A 48 12.21 -9.88 4.80
N ALA A 49 11.29 -10.04 5.74
CA ALA A 49 11.55 -10.63 7.04
C ALA A 49 10.43 -11.62 7.38
N GLY A 50 10.81 -12.83 7.79
CA GLY A 50 9.85 -13.89 8.12
C GLY A 50 9.01 -14.37 6.93
N CYS A 51 9.36 -14.03 5.69
CA CYS A 51 8.49 -14.34 4.55
C CYS A 51 9.26 -14.50 3.23
N THR A 52 8.58 -15.12 2.27
CA THR A 52 8.97 -15.13 0.86
C THR A 52 7.97 -14.35 0.02
N VAL A 53 8.40 -13.87 -1.14
CA VAL A 53 7.54 -13.14 -2.09
C VAL A 53 7.80 -13.66 -3.49
N ALA A 54 6.73 -14.07 -4.18
CA ALA A 54 6.78 -14.58 -5.55
C ALA A 54 5.61 -14.04 -6.38
N ALA A 55 5.73 -14.08 -7.70
CA ALA A 55 4.62 -13.74 -8.58
C ALA A 55 3.42 -14.66 -8.29
N ALA A 56 2.24 -14.08 -8.13
CA ALA A 56 1.03 -14.83 -7.85
C ALA A 56 0.54 -15.56 -9.11
N THR A 57 0.04 -16.78 -8.94
CA THR A 57 -0.52 -17.57 -10.04
C THR A 57 -2.05 -17.64 -9.89
N GLY A 58 -2.78 -17.35 -10.97
CA GLY A 58 -4.25 -17.43 -10.98
C GLY A 58 -4.98 -16.32 -10.23
N ILE A 59 -4.28 -15.25 -9.84
CA ILE A 59 -4.86 -14.10 -9.15
C ILE A 59 -4.99 -12.94 -10.12
N THR A 60 -6.21 -12.47 -10.34
CA THR A 60 -6.50 -11.28 -11.15
C THR A 60 -6.36 -10.03 -10.27
N ALA A 61 -5.53 -9.09 -10.70
CA ALA A 61 -5.32 -7.79 -10.10
C ALA A 61 -6.54 -6.86 -10.29
N PRO A 62 -6.61 -5.71 -9.60
CA PRO A 62 -7.72 -4.76 -9.73
C PRO A 62 -7.90 -4.20 -11.15
N ASP A 63 -6.81 -4.10 -11.92
CA ASP A 63 -6.81 -3.62 -13.31
C ASP A 63 -7.16 -4.70 -14.33
N GLY A 64 -7.45 -5.93 -13.88
CA GLY A 64 -7.73 -7.08 -14.74
C GLY A 64 -6.48 -7.83 -15.22
N SER A 65 -5.27 -7.35 -14.91
CA SER A 65 -4.03 -8.07 -15.20
C SER A 65 -3.83 -9.26 -14.24
N THR A 66 -2.79 -10.05 -14.47
CA THR A 66 -2.34 -11.11 -13.54
C THR A 66 -1.03 -10.75 -12.83
N ASN A 67 -0.59 -9.49 -12.93
CA ASN A 67 0.67 -9.05 -12.37
C ASN A 67 0.49 -8.62 -10.91
N CYS A 68 0.55 -9.58 -9.98
CA CYS A 68 0.61 -9.31 -8.55
C CYS A 68 1.53 -10.33 -7.86
N TYR A 69 1.78 -10.13 -6.57
CA TYR A 69 2.70 -10.97 -5.79
C TYR A 69 1.99 -11.62 -4.62
N THR A 70 2.40 -12.84 -4.29
CA THR A 70 2.02 -13.53 -3.06
C THR A 70 3.16 -13.38 -2.05
N LEU A 71 2.85 -12.82 -0.88
CA LEU A 71 3.68 -12.91 0.31
C LEU A 71 3.28 -14.18 1.06
N THR A 72 4.25 -15.04 1.37
CA THR A 72 4.04 -16.27 2.16
C THR A 72 4.86 -16.19 3.44
N ASP A 73 4.23 -16.39 4.60
CA ASP A 73 4.92 -16.51 5.88
C ASP A 73 5.94 -17.67 5.85
N ASP A 74 6.97 -17.61 6.68
CA ASP A 74 7.81 -18.77 6.98
C ASP A 74 7.32 -19.44 8.29
N VAL A 75 8.12 -20.35 8.86
CA VAL A 75 7.76 -21.08 10.09
C VAL A 75 8.31 -20.42 11.36
N THR A 76 8.88 -19.22 11.26
CA THR A 76 9.50 -18.54 12.40
C THR A 76 8.45 -17.82 13.25
N ASN A 77 8.78 -17.58 14.52
CA ASN A 77 7.99 -16.70 15.38
C ASN A 77 8.50 -15.27 15.26
N GLY A 78 7.69 -14.38 14.70
CA GLY A 78 8.08 -12.99 14.51
C GLY A 78 7.18 -12.28 13.50
N TYR A 79 7.71 -11.21 12.92
CA TYR A 79 7.03 -10.47 11.86
C TYR A 79 7.18 -11.17 10.52
N HIS A 80 6.11 -11.17 9.73
CA HIS A 80 6.08 -11.72 8.37
C HIS A 80 5.72 -10.58 7.39
N ARG A 81 6.74 -9.94 6.81
CA ARG A 81 6.56 -8.62 6.19
C ARG A 81 7.53 -8.28 5.07
N ILE A 82 7.09 -7.38 4.21
CA ILE A 82 7.94 -6.61 3.30
C ILE A 82 8.09 -5.17 3.78
N TYR A 83 9.21 -4.53 3.44
CA TYR A 83 9.47 -3.17 3.90
C TYR A 83 10.47 -2.39 3.03
N GLN A 84 10.40 -1.05 3.16
CA GLN A 84 11.46 -0.15 2.73
C GLN A 84 11.97 0.66 3.93
N LEU A 85 13.29 0.67 4.10
CA LEU A 85 13.99 1.40 5.15
C LEU A 85 14.67 2.66 4.60
N GLY A 86 15.20 3.48 5.49
CA GLY A 86 15.93 4.70 5.15
C GLY A 86 15.07 5.95 5.14
N GLY A 87 13.86 5.88 5.72
CA GLY A 87 12.93 7.00 5.76
C GLY A 87 12.48 7.48 4.37
N PRO A 88 12.04 6.60 3.45
CA PRO A 88 11.66 6.99 2.10
C PRO A 88 10.62 8.11 2.08
N ILE A 89 9.63 8.07 2.98
CA ILE A 89 8.61 9.11 3.09
C ILE A 89 9.18 10.28 3.90
N PRO A 90 9.28 11.51 3.36
CA PRO A 90 9.84 12.66 4.06
C PRO A 90 9.06 13.04 5.33
N ALA A 91 9.69 13.83 6.21
CA ALA A 91 9.06 14.36 7.43
C ALA A 91 7.82 15.23 7.15
N GLY A 92 6.99 15.42 8.16
CA GLY A 92 5.74 16.18 8.08
C GLY A 92 4.53 15.26 8.00
N SER A 93 3.54 15.64 7.19
CA SER A 93 2.37 14.79 6.93
C SER A 93 2.75 13.62 6.04
N GLN A 94 2.73 12.42 6.59
CA GLN A 94 3.14 11.19 5.94
C GLN A 94 1.91 10.32 5.64
N THR A 95 1.90 9.66 4.49
CA THR A 95 0.84 8.72 4.10
C THR A 95 1.45 7.59 3.32
N ALA A 96 1.10 6.35 3.66
CA ALA A 96 1.48 5.16 2.91
C ALA A 96 0.24 4.31 2.63
N TYR A 97 0.23 3.61 1.51
CA TYR A 97 -0.82 2.66 1.21
C TYR A 97 -0.27 1.40 0.53
N ALA A 98 -1.04 0.31 0.66
CA ALA A 98 -0.86 -0.90 -0.12
C ALA A 98 -2.20 -1.41 -0.63
N ILE A 99 -2.19 -2.00 -1.82
CA ILE A 99 -3.34 -2.70 -2.40
C ILE A 99 -3.15 -4.18 -2.15
N VAL A 100 -3.98 -4.71 -1.25
CA VAL A 100 -3.82 -6.06 -0.66
C VAL A 100 -5.10 -6.86 -0.83
N LYS A 101 -4.95 -8.17 -1.03
CA LYS A 101 -6.05 -9.13 -1.09
C LYS A 101 -5.76 -10.31 -0.18
N ALA A 102 -6.80 -10.84 0.48
CA ALA A 102 -6.70 -12.03 1.31
C ALA A 102 -6.21 -13.24 0.48
N GLY A 103 -5.28 -14.01 1.06
CA GLY A 103 -4.93 -15.35 0.61
C GLY A 103 -5.51 -16.36 1.59
N THR A 104 -4.64 -17.19 2.18
CA THR A 104 -4.98 -18.04 3.34
C THR A 104 -5.07 -17.25 4.64
N LEU A 105 -4.41 -16.09 4.71
CA LEU A 105 -4.56 -15.11 5.78
C LEU A 105 -5.55 -14.01 5.35
N THR A 106 -6.40 -13.61 6.29
CA THR A 106 -7.50 -12.67 6.06
C THR A 106 -7.20 -11.27 6.61
N GLN A 107 -6.03 -11.06 7.18
CA GLN A 107 -5.66 -9.82 7.86
C GLN A 107 -4.27 -9.35 7.40
N CYS A 108 -4.09 -8.04 7.36
CA CYS A 108 -2.79 -7.41 7.18
C CYS A 108 -2.67 -6.16 8.04
N SER A 109 -1.44 -5.65 8.18
CA SER A 109 -1.19 -4.33 8.74
C SER A 109 -0.27 -3.51 7.86
N ILE A 110 -0.41 -2.19 7.96
CA ILE A 110 0.57 -1.25 7.43
C ILE A 110 1.12 -0.43 8.59
N THR A 111 2.45 -0.35 8.66
CA THR A 111 3.18 0.39 9.69
C THR A 111 4.06 1.44 9.05
N MET A 112 3.96 2.69 9.52
CA MET A 112 4.96 3.73 9.33
C MET A 112 5.71 3.93 10.64
N TYR A 113 7.04 3.82 10.60
CA TYR A 113 7.87 3.86 11.80
C TYR A 113 9.23 4.49 11.53
N ASN A 114 9.77 5.20 12.51
CA ASN A 114 11.20 5.49 12.58
C ASN A 114 11.70 5.50 14.04
N PRO A 115 13.00 5.36 14.30
CA PRO A 115 13.54 5.32 15.68
C PRO A 115 13.37 6.62 16.48
N THR A 116 13.14 7.76 15.84
CA THR A 116 12.98 9.07 16.47
C THR A 116 11.55 9.28 16.99
N ASP A 117 10.56 8.98 16.17
CA ASP A 117 9.13 9.21 16.43
C ASP A 117 8.40 7.96 16.96
N GLY A 118 9.00 6.77 16.81
CA GLY A 118 8.32 5.52 17.08
C GLY A 118 7.31 5.17 15.99
N GLN A 119 6.15 4.63 16.40
CA GLN A 119 5.05 4.31 15.48
C GLN A 119 4.33 5.60 15.06
N ILE A 120 4.59 6.05 13.84
CA ILE A 120 3.91 7.21 13.25
C ILE A 120 2.50 6.83 12.81
N ALA A 121 2.36 5.62 12.26
CA ALA A 121 1.07 5.01 11.98
C ALA A 121 1.15 3.49 12.07
N LEU A 122 0.10 2.86 12.59
CA LEU A 122 -0.07 1.40 12.54
C LEU A 122 -1.57 1.10 12.54
N THR A 123 -2.03 0.36 11.54
CA THR A 123 -3.42 -0.11 11.46
C THR A 123 -3.48 -1.55 10.99
N TYR A 124 -4.39 -2.30 11.60
CA TYR A 124 -4.76 -3.66 11.24
C TYR A 124 -6.05 -3.64 10.42
N PHE A 125 -6.05 -4.35 9.29
CA PHE A 125 -7.14 -4.41 8.33
C PHE A 125 -7.67 -5.84 8.22
N ASP A 126 -9.00 -5.97 8.11
CA ASP A 126 -9.69 -7.20 7.75
C ASP A 126 -9.97 -7.19 6.25
N LEU A 127 -9.31 -8.10 5.53
CA LEU A 127 -9.41 -8.27 4.08
C LEU A 127 -10.56 -9.20 3.66
N SER A 128 -11.21 -9.89 4.60
CA SER A 128 -12.43 -10.65 4.33
C SER A 128 -13.65 -9.74 4.31
N ASN A 129 -13.72 -8.81 5.27
CA ASN A 129 -14.87 -7.92 5.41
C ASN A 129 -14.61 -6.51 4.84
N GLY A 130 -13.35 -6.16 4.55
CA GLY A 130 -13.00 -4.82 4.07
C GLY A 130 -13.14 -3.75 5.14
N THR A 131 -12.75 -4.05 6.38
CA THR A 131 -12.91 -3.15 7.54
C THR A 131 -11.59 -2.91 8.26
N ILE A 132 -11.53 -1.82 9.03
CA ILE A 132 -10.41 -1.57 9.95
C ILE A 132 -10.69 -2.32 11.24
N LEU A 133 -9.78 -3.20 11.65
CA LEU A 133 -9.87 -3.93 12.92
C LEU A 133 -9.46 -3.04 14.08
N SER A 134 -8.35 -2.32 13.94
CA SER A 134 -7.85 -1.37 14.92
C SER A 134 -6.81 -0.43 14.31
N THR A 135 -6.77 0.81 14.80
CA THR A 135 -5.71 1.78 14.50
C THR A 135 -4.98 2.09 15.81
N VAL A 136 -3.71 1.69 15.87
CA VAL A 136 -2.85 1.86 17.06
C VAL A 136 -2.22 3.25 17.08
N ALA A 137 -1.84 3.76 15.90
CA ALA A 137 -1.27 5.09 15.73
C ALA A 137 -1.70 5.71 14.40
N GLY A 138 -1.78 7.03 14.36
CA GLY A 138 -2.17 7.80 13.19
C GLY A 138 -3.65 7.66 12.85
N SER A 139 -3.95 7.65 11.55
CA SER A 139 -5.29 7.43 11.00
C SER A 139 -5.20 6.48 9.81
N ALA A 140 -6.34 5.91 9.40
CA ALA A 140 -6.35 4.95 8.32
C ALA A 140 -7.64 4.96 7.52
N LYS A 141 -7.56 4.42 6.29
CA LYS A 141 -8.70 4.16 5.42
C LYS A 141 -8.56 2.78 4.80
N ILE A 142 -9.70 2.13 4.57
CA ILE A 142 -9.79 0.96 3.71
C ILE A 142 -10.86 1.22 2.65
N LYS A 143 -10.55 0.92 1.38
CA LYS A 143 -11.50 1.06 0.27
C LYS A 143 -11.51 -0.21 -0.56
N PRO A 144 -12.69 -0.78 -0.89
CA PRO A 144 -12.76 -1.93 -1.79
C PRO A 144 -12.36 -1.52 -3.21
N LEU A 145 -11.72 -2.44 -3.91
CA LEU A 145 -11.40 -2.38 -5.34
C LEU A 145 -11.97 -3.63 -6.04
N ALA A 146 -11.84 -3.68 -7.37
CA ALA A 146 -12.25 -4.85 -8.14
C ALA A 146 -11.55 -6.13 -7.70
N ASN A 147 -12.16 -7.28 -7.99
CA ASN A 147 -11.58 -8.61 -7.74
C ASN A 147 -11.25 -8.91 -6.26
N GLY A 148 -11.92 -8.24 -5.32
CA GLY A 148 -11.76 -8.46 -3.88
C GLY A 148 -10.41 -8.00 -3.33
N TRP A 149 -9.83 -6.96 -3.94
CA TRP A 149 -8.69 -6.24 -3.43
C TRP A 149 -9.13 -5.04 -2.60
N TYR A 150 -8.27 -4.58 -1.70
CA TYR A 150 -8.52 -3.42 -0.87
C TYR A 150 -7.34 -2.46 -0.91
N TRP A 151 -7.63 -1.19 -1.12
CA TRP A 151 -6.70 -0.09 -0.85
C TRP A 151 -6.69 0.15 0.65
N CYS A 152 -5.59 -0.19 1.31
CA CYS A 152 -5.36 0.04 2.73
C CYS A 152 -4.37 1.19 2.87
N GLU A 153 -4.76 2.27 3.54
CA GLU A 153 -4.00 3.52 3.68
C GLU A 153 -3.81 3.83 5.16
N VAL A 154 -2.63 4.31 5.52
CA VAL A 154 -2.31 4.85 6.84
C VAL A 154 -1.68 6.22 6.69
N SER A 155 -2.00 7.13 7.61
CA SER A 155 -1.46 8.49 7.64
C SER A 155 -1.07 8.88 9.06
N GLY A 156 -0.01 9.68 9.18
CA GLY A 156 0.47 10.19 10.46
C GLY A 156 1.38 11.40 10.28
N THR A 157 1.97 11.89 11.35
CA THR A 157 2.91 13.02 11.31
C THR A 157 4.22 12.62 11.97
N GLY A 158 5.29 12.59 11.19
CA GLY A 158 6.65 12.27 11.66
C GLY A 158 7.54 13.52 11.65
N THR A 159 8.49 13.60 12.57
CA THR A 159 9.50 14.68 12.60
C THR A 159 10.70 14.37 11.68
N VAL A 160 10.88 13.09 11.33
CA VAL A 160 11.87 12.62 10.34
C VAL A 160 11.23 11.63 9.36
N GLY A 161 12.00 11.19 8.36
CA GLY A 161 11.49 10.27 7.34
C GLY A 161 11.05 8.91 7.90
N ALA A 162 9.98 8.34 7.34
CA ALA A 162 9.37 7.09 7.83
C ALA A 162 9.74 5.88 6.98
N ASN A 163 10.09 4.78 7.66
CA ASN A 163 10.12 3.46 7.06
C ASN A 163 8.68 2.95 6.90
N VAL A 164 8.44 2.14 5.87
CA VAL A 164 7.13 1.56 5.58
C VAL A 164 7.21 0.05 5.61
N TYR A 165 6.26 -0.58 6.28
CA TYR A 165 6.12 -2.02 6.39
C TYR A 165 4.70 -2.44 5.98
N VAL A 166 4.60 -3.49 5.17
CA VAL A 166 3.34 -4.19 4.88
C VAL A 166 3.49 -5.60 5.43
N GLU A 167 2.62 -5.97 6.36
CA GLU A 167 2.80 -7.14 7.21
C GLU A 167 1.57 -8.06 7.09
N ALA A 168 1.81 -9.36 6.99
CA ALA A 168 0.75 -10.35 7.17
C ALA A 168 0.36 -10.39 8.66
N VAL A 169 -0.91 -10.66 8.94
CA VAL A 169 -1.46 -10.71 10.30
C VAL A 169 -2.21 -12.02 10.48
N SER A 170 -2.02 -12.64 11.65
CA SER A 170 -2.72 -13.85 12.05
C SER A 170 -3.24 -13.69 13.48
N GLY A 171 -4.51 -14.04 13.70
CA GLY A 171 -5.15 -13.95 15.02
C GLY A 171 -5.14 -12.53 15.62
N GLY A 172 -5.13 -11.49 14.79
CA GLY A 172 -5.07 -10.09 15.23
C GLY A 172 -3.68 -9.59 15.65
N SER A 173 -2.62 -10.37 15.40
CA SER A 173 -1.23 -9.97 15.69
C SER A 173 -0.38 -9.94 14.41
N ASN A 174 0.44 -8.90 14.25
CA ASN A 174 1.45 -8.82 13.17
C ASN A 174 2.75 -9.57 13.51
N ALA A 175 2.86 -10.07 14.75
CA ALA A 175 3.89 -11.01 15.16
C ALA A 175 3.25 -12.33 15.60
N TYR A 176 3.56 -13.41 14.90
CA TYR A 176 2.99 -14.73 15.17
C TYR A 176 3.98 -15.82 14.78
N THR A 177 3.66 -17.07 15.13
CA THR A 177 4.38 -18.24 14.61
C THR A 177 3.77 -18.60 13.27
N GLY A 178 4.49 -18.33 12.19
CA GLY A 178 4.03 -18.62 10.84
C GLY A 178 3.98 -20.13 10.56
N THR A 179 3.32 -20.47 9.45
CA THR A 179 3.07 -21.86 9.05
C THR A 179 3.87 -22.31 7.84
N GLY A 180 4.55 -21.39 7.15
CA GLY A 180 5.12 -21.63 5.82
C GLY A 180 4.08 -21.64 4.70
N THR A 181 2.82 -21.36 5.02
CA THR A 181 1.67 -21.49 4.11
C THR A 181 0.65 -20.34 4.26
N GLY A 182 0.86 -19.45 5.23
CA GLY A 182 0.04 -18.26 5.44
C GLY A 182 0.34 -17.23 4.36
N THR A 183 -0.69 -16.75 3.66
CA THR A 183 -0.51 -15.91 2.47
C THR A 183 -1.43 -14.71 2.43
N ILE A 184 -0.89 -13.61 1.90
CA ILE A 184 -1.64 -12.47 1.38
C ILE A 184 -1.13 -12.13 -0.02
N HIS A 185 -1.95 -11.45 -0.82
CA HIS A 185 -1.54 -10.98 -2.14
C HIS A 185 -1.37 -9.45 -2.12
N ILE A 186 -0.36 -8.96 -2.83
CA ILE A 186 0.02 -7.54 -2.88
C ILE A 186 0.17 -7.15 -4.35
N TRP A 187 -0.52 -6.08 -4.75
CA TRP A 187 -0.50 -5.58 -6.13
C TRP A 187 0.28 -4.27 -6.26
N HIS A 188 0.11 -3.36 -5.31
CA HIS A 188 0.70 -2.04 -5.36
C HIS A 188 1.04 -1.51 -3.96
N ALA A 189 2.08 -0.69 -3.84
CA ALA A 189 2.34 0.09 -2.64
C ALA A 189 2.99 1.43 -2.99
N GLN A 190 2.56 2.51 -2.33
CA GLN A 190 3.19 3.84 -2.41
C GLN A 190 3.19 4.50 -1.04
N GLY A 191 4.00 5.55 -0.94
CA GLY A 191 4.08 6.43 0.21
C GLY A 191 4.71 7.75 -0.17
#